data_AF-A0A9N9NQE2-F1
#
_entry.id   AF-A0A9N9NQE2-F1
#
_cell.length_a   1.000
_cell.length_b   1.000
_cell.length_c   1.000
_cell.angle_alpha   90.00
_cell.angle_beta   90.00
_cell.angle_gamma   90.00
#
_symmetry.space_group_name_H-M   'P 1'
#
loop_
_entity.id
_entity.type
_entity.pdbx_description
1 polymer ?
#
loop_
_entity_poly.entity_id
_entity_poly.type
_entity_poly.pdbx_seq_one_letter_code
_entity_poly.pdbx_strand_id
1 'polypeptide(L)'
;MFNSLTKQRVTAIATLIFNQNNKRWLVYSNVNDDTKDNKPTELKVKKKVNKPQKPVPYLLLKDTHSIDDDTLKSIMTNRSFPRIKNDLFTLVVRPWREKDFYYTKKTKEPITTYRLQTVVSKKIVSKLATVRNRIKRRIREAARYSLPVVGRARHDYLFLASLNVYNAPWKELCIAVENATGNPKLYKTWNYI
;
A
#
# COMPACT_ATOMS: atom_id res chain seq x y z
N MET A 1 27.02 -45.25 -51.30
CA MET A 1 25.62 -44.96 -50.92
C MET A 1 25.61 -43.86 -49.88
N PHE A 2 25.44 -42.60 -50.31
CA PHE A 2 25.19 -41.47 -49.42
C PHE A 2 23.72 -41.11 -49.59
N ASN A 3 22.93 -41.13 -48.51
CA ASN A 3 21.63 -40.47 -48.48
C ASN A 3 21.45 -39.78 -47.13
N SER A 4 21.44 -38.45 -47.19
CA SER A 4 21.10 -37.53 -46.12
C SER A 4 19.59 -37.54 -45.88
N LEU A 5 19.14 -37.67 -44.63
CA LEU A 5 17.75 -37.42 -44.25
C LEU A 5 17.67 -36.28 -43.22
N THR A 6 17.47 -35.10 -43.79
CA THR A 6 16.49 -34.07 -43.41
C THR A 6 15.89 -34.13 -42.00
N LYS A 7 16.15 -33.05 -41.23
CA LYS A 7 15.34 -32.61 -40.08
C LYS A 7 13.87 -32.41 -40.52
N GLN A 8 12.93 -33.16 -39.93
CA GLN A 8 11.52 -32.78 -39.90
C GLN A 8 11.13 -32.36 -38.49
N ARG A 9 10.50 -31.20 -38.41
CA ARG A 9 10.06 -30.49 -37.21
C ARG A 9 8.76 -31.13 -36.68
N VAL A 10 8.72 -31.53 -35.42
CA VAL A 10 7.46 -31.84 -34.73
C VAL A 10 6.79 -30.52 -34.34
N THR A 11 5.66 -30.22 -34.97
CA THR A 11 4.78 -29.10 -34.64
C THR A 11 3.79 -29.52 -33.56
N ALA A 12 3.90 -28.94 -32.36
CA ALA A 12 2.83 -28.98 -31.38
C ALA A 12 1.78 -27.92 -31.76
N ILE A 13 0.55 -28.34 -32.04
CA ILE A 13 -0.58 -27.44 -32.26
C ILE A 13 -1.24 -27.21 -30.89
N ALA A 14 -1.07 -26.01 -30.35
CA ALA A 14 -1.78 -25.56 -29.15
C ALA A 14 -3.04 -24.81 -29.58
N THR A 15 -4.20 -25.45 -29.46
CA THR A 15 -5.48 -24.77 -29.68
C THR A 15 -5.91 -24.08 -28.39
N LEU A 16 -5.95 -22.74 -28.40
CA LEU A 16 -6.47 -21.90 -27.31
C LEU A 16 -7.99 -21.79 -27.43
N ILE A 17 -8.74 -22.38 -26.51
CA ILE A 17 -10.17 -22.12 -26.36
C ILE A 17 -10.35 -21.11 -25.22
N PHE A 18 -10.90 -19.94 -25.53
CA PHE A 18 -11.26 -18.92 -24.55
C PHE A 18 -12.60 -19.26 -23.91
N ASN A 19 -12.66 -19.33 -22.57
CA ASN A 19 -13.89 -19.45 -21.80
C ASN A 19 -13.87 -18.46 -20.63
N GLN A 20 -14.97 -17.73 -20.42
CA GLN A 20 -15.06 -16.52 -19.59
C GLN A 20 -15.04 -16.75 -18.06
N ASN A 21 -14.79 -17.96 -17.57
CA ASN A 21 -14.72 -18.22 -16.13
C ASN A 21 -13.42 -18.94 -15.75
N ASN A 22 -12.58 -18.22 -15.01
CA ASN A 22 -11.16 -18.48 -14.78
C ASN A 22 -10.90 -19.71 -13.88
N LYS A 23 -10.96 -20.92 -14.46
CA LYS A 23 -10.35 -22.15 -13.90
C LYS A 23 -9.62 -22.90 -15.01
N ARG A 24 -8.29 -22.83 -14.99
CA ARG A 24 -7.40 -23.41 -16.00
C ARG A 24 -7.14 -24.88 -15.68
N TRP A 25 -7.64 -25.80 -16.52
CA TRP A 25 -7.22 -27.20 -16.52
C TRP A 25 -6.51 -27.48 -17.85
N LEU A 26 -5.26 -27.93 -17.79
CA LEU A 26 -4.59 -28.51 -18.95
C LEU A 26 -5.04 -29.98 -19.01
N VAL A 27 -5.82 -30.33 -20.01
CA VAL A 27 -6.14 -31.73 -20.34
C VAL A 27 -5.13 -32.18 -21.38
N TYR A 28 -4.29 -33.15 -21.03
CA TYR A 28 -3.47 -33.89 -21.99
C TYR A 28 -4.10 -35.27 -22.16
N SER A 29 -4.55 -35.59 -23.36
CA SER A 29 -4.88 -36.97 -23.76
C SER A 29 -3.58 -37.68 -24.13
N ASN A 30 -3.20 -38.70 -23.35
CA ASN A 30 -2.09 -39.59 -23.68
C ASN A 30 -2.52 -40.57 -24.78
N VAL A 31 -1.68 -40.74 -25.79
CA VAL A 31 -1.67 -41.94 -26.64
C VAL A 31 -0.41 -42.71 -26.26
N ASN A 32 -0.61 -43.91 -25.73
CA ASN A 32 0.45 -44.88 -25.42
C ASN A 32 0.97 -45.51 -26.72
N ASP A 33 2.25 -45.83 -26.76
CA ASP A 33 2.69 -47.07 -27.39
C ASP A 33 4.01 -47.57 -26.78
N ASP A 34 4.11 -48.89 -26.71
CA ASP A 34 4.99 -49.72 -25.91
C ASP A 34 6.48 -49.69 -26.32
N THR A 35 7.41 -49.83 -25.35
CA THR A 35 8.46 -50.90 -25.32
C THR A 35 9.53 -50.70 -24.22
N LYS A 36 9.72 -51.81 -23.50
CA LYS A 36 10.80 -52.34 -22.63
C LYS A 36 12.12 -51.58 -22.37
N ASP A 37 12.51 -51.70 -21.10
CA ASP A 37 13.84 -51.94 -20.54
C ASP A 37 14.96 -50.94 -20.81
N ASN A 38 15.08 -49.96 -19.91
CA ASN A 38 16.36 -49.46 -19.42
C ASN A 38 16.15 -48.72 -18.10
N LYS A 39 16.79 -49.19 -17.02
CA LYS A 39 16.75 -48.63 -15.67
C LYS A 39 17.67 -47.41 -15.58
N PRO A 40 17.18 -46.17 -15.45
CA PRO A 40 18.03 -45.00 -15.26
C PRO A 40 18.04 -44.62 -13.78
N THR A 41 19.22 -44.57 -13.20
CA THR A 41 19.50 -44.13 -11.82
C THR A 41 18.89 -42.75 -11.57
N GLU A 42 17.84 -42.68 -10.74
CA GLU A 42 17.20 -41.43 -10.31
C GLU A 42 18.13 -40.62 -9.39
N LEU A 43 18.87 -39.67 -9.95
CA LEU A 43 19.35 -38.53 -9.17
C LEU A 43 18.13 -37.68 -8.81
N LYS A 44 17.65 -37.81 -7.56
CA LYS A 44 16.60 -36.96 -6.98
C LYS A 44 17.09 -35.52 -6.85
N VAL A 45 17.08 -34.78 -7.95
CA VAL A 45 17.11 -33.31 -7.92
C VAL A 45 15.75 -32.87 -7.38
N LYS A 46 15.68 -32.62 -6.07
CA LYS A 46 14.55 -31.93 -5.46
C LYS A 46 14.43 -30.56 -6.11
N LYS A 47 13.62 -30.45 -7.18
CA LYS A 47 13.14 -29.16 -7.68
C LYS A 47 12.40 -28.51 -6.52
N LYS A 48 13.02 -27.52 -5.87
CA LYS A 48 12.32 -26.58 -5.01
C LYS A 48 11.25 -25.95 -5.88
N VAL A 49 10.03 -26.44 -5.77
CA VAL A 49 8.85 -25.74 -6.24
C VAL A 49 8.87 -24.42 -5.48
N ASN A 50 9.27 -23.35 -6.16
CA ASN A 50 9.14 -22.00 -5.63
C ASN A 50 7.64 -21.84 -5.36
N LYS A 51 7.26 -21.89 -4.08
CA LYS A 51 5.93 -21.48 -3.63
C LYS A 51 5.65 -20.14 -4.31
N PRO A 52 4.43 -19.90 -4.84
CA PRO A 52 4.08 -18.58 -5.33
C PRO A 52 4.45 -17.59 -4.23
N GLN A 53 5.38 -16.68 -4.54
CA GLN A 53 5.81 -15.67 -3.58
C GLN A 53 4.52 -14.97 -3.14
N LYS A 54 4.16 -15.14 -1.87
CA LYS A 54 3.13 -14.31 -1.25
C LYS A 54 3.51 -12.88 -1.61
N PRO A 55 2.58 -12.04 -2.12
CA PRO A 55 2.90 -10.65 -2.41
C PRO A 55 3.58 -10.10 -1.18
N VAL A 56 4.82 -9.63 -1.35
CA VAL A 56 5.69 -9.24 -0.25
C VAL A 56 4.85 -8.34 0.64
N PRO A 57 4.59 -8.70 1.91
CA PRO A 57 3.88 -7.80 2.80
C PRO A 57 4.74 -6.56 2.82
N TYR A 58 4.22 -5.46 2.27
CA TYR A 58 4.78 -4.13 2.37
C TYR A 58 5.20 -3.98 3.85
N LEU A 59 6.49 -4.10 4.13
CA LEU A 59 6.96 -3.93 5.49
C LEU A 59 6.82 -2.44 5.73
N LEU A 60 5.65 -2.07 6.27
CA LEU A 60 5.30 -0.73 6.69
C LEU A 60 6.48 -0.18 7.46
N LEU A 61 7.06 0.93 6.97
CA LEU A 61 7.94 1.76 7.77
C LEU A 61 7.23 1.94 9.13
N LYS A 62 7.77 1.33 10.18
CA LYS A 62 7.14 1.29 11.51
C LYS A 62 7.09 2.68 12.15
N ASP A 63 7.74 3.65 11.52
CA ASP A 63 8.04 4.95 12.08
C ASP A 63 6.96 5.95 11.68
N THR A 64 5.71 5.63 12.04
CA THR A 64 4.64 6.62 12.05
C THR A 64 4.74 7.40 13.36
N HIS A 65 5.29 8.60 13.30
CA HIS A 65 5.48 9.45 14.48
C HIS A 65 4.22 10.29 14.76
N SER A 66 3.84 10.46 16.02
CA SER A 66 2.71 11.31 16.42
C SER A 66 3.09 12.78 16.46
N ILE A 67 2.14 13.68 16.19
CA ILE A 67 2.30 15.12 16.40
C ILE A 67 2.12 15.44 17.89
N ASP A 68 2.92 16.37 18.41
CA ASP A 68 2.83 16.85 19.80
C ASP A 68 1.61 17.75 20.02
N ASP A 69 1.13 17.83 21.26
CA ASP A 69 -0.11 18.54 21.58
C ASP A 69 -0.04 20.04 21.28
N ASP A 70 1.11 20.69 21.51
CA ASP A 70 1.27 22.13 21.23
C ASP A 70 1.30 22.42 19.73
N THR A 71 1.95 21.55 18.96
CA THR A 71 1.91 21.63 17.49
C THR A 71 0.49 21.38 16.98
N LEU A 72 -0.21 20.40 17.55
CA LEU A 72 -1.59 20.10 17.19
C LEU A 72 -2.50 21.30 17.44
N LYS A 73 -2.39 21.96 18.59
CA LYS A 73 -3.12 23.20 18.89
C LYS A 73 -2.80 24.30 17.87
N SER A 74 -1.52 24.50 17.55
CA SER A 74 -1.10 25.48 16.54
C SER A 74 -1.72 25.20 15.16
N ILE A 75 -1.73 23.93 14.71
CA ILE A 75 -2.35 23.53 13.44
C ILE A 75 -3.86 23.75 13.44
N MET A 76 -4.53 23.47 14.56
CA MET A 76 -5.98 23.61 14.69
C MET A 76 -6.43 25.08 14.74
N THR A 77 -5.66 25.93 15.43
CA THR A 77 -5.96 27.36 15.55
C THR A 77 -5.62 28.12 14.29
N ASN A 78 -4.48 27.81 13.67
CA ASN A 78 -4.06 28.49 12.46
C ASN A 78 -4.86 28.02 11.24
N ARG A 79 -5.61 28.94 10.64
CA ARG A 79 -6.41 28.66 9.45
C ARG A 79 -5.67 28.80 8.13
N SER A 80 -4.43 29.31 8.14
CA SER A 80 -3.64 29.51 6.92
C SER A 80 -3.04 28.22 6.36
N PHE A 81 -2.99 27.14 7.15
CA PHE A 81 -2.47 25.87 6.67
C PHE A 81 -3.35 25.29 5.57
N PRO A 82 -2.74 24.75 4.49
CA PRO A 82 -3.48 24.20 3.38
C PRO A 82 -4.31 22.98 3.83
N ARG A 83 -5.53 22.91 3.29
CA ARG A 83 -6.50 21.86 3.62
C ARG A 83 -7.07 21.24 2.36
N ILE A 84 -7.22 19.93 2.38
CA ILE A 84 -8.02 19.19 1.40
C ILE A 84 -9.16 18.52 2.16
N LYS A 85 -10.38 18.82 1.74
CA LYS A 85 -11.59 18.26 2.31
C LYS A 85 -12.19 17.25 1.34
N ASN A 86 -12.59 16.11 1.86
CA ASN A 86 -13.47 15.15 1.19
C ASN A 86 -14.55 14.68 2.20
N ASP A 87 -15.42 13.78 1.76
CA ASP A 87 -16.54 13.29 2.59
C ASP A 87 -16.09 12.42 3.77
N LEU A 88 -14.89 11.85 3.68
CA LEU A 88 -14.32 10.96 4.68
C LEU A 88 -13.55 11.73 5.76
N PHE A 89 -12.79 12.75 5.39
CA PHE A 89 -11.93 13.51 6.28
C PHE A 89 -11.54 14.86 5.69
N THR A 90 -11.04 15.74 6.56
CA THR A 90 -10.24 16.90 6.14
C THR A 90 -8.79 16.63 6.49
N LEU A 91 -7.91 16.72 5.49
CA LEU A 91 -6.47 16.66 5.65
C LEU A 91 -5.93 18.07 5.77
N VAL A 92 -5.20 18.34 6.85
CA VAL A 92 -4.43 19.57 7.05
C VAL A 92 -2.95 19.20 7.01
N VAL A 93 -2.17 19.96 6.26
CA VAL A 93 -0.73 19.75 6.18
C VAL A 93 0.00 20.99 6.65
N ARG A 94 0.99 20.80 7.53
CA ARG A 94 1.90 21.85 7.96
C ARG A 94 3.34 21.48 7.53
N PRO A 95 4.02 22.31 6.73
CA PRO A 95 5.45 22.15 6.49
C PRO A 95 6.23 22.46 7.77
N TRP A 96 7.30 21.71 8.01
CA TRP A 96 8.23 22.03 9.09
C TRP A 96 9.09 23.22 8.71
N ARG A 97 9.33 24.10 9.68
CA ARG A 97 10.32 25.17 9.57
C ARG A 97 11.72 24.62 9.69
N GLU A 98 12.72 25.41 9.34
CA GLU A 98 14.14 25.03 9.49
C GLU A 98 14.50 24.74 10.95
N LYS A 99 13.91 25.51 11.88
CA LYS A 99 14.11 25.37 13.33
C LYS A 99 13.29 24.23 13.96
N ASP A 100 12.37 23.62 13.20
CA ASP A 100 11.55 22.53 13.70
C ASP A 100 12.37 21.22 13.64
N PHE A 101 12.71 20.71 14.82
CA PHE A 101 13.34 19.40 15.01
C PHE A 101 12.52 18.56 15.98
N TYR A 102 12.22 17.33 15.58
CA TYR A 102 11.44 16.39 16.37
C TYR A 102 12.24 15.12 16.57
N TYR A 103 12.03 14.47 17.73
CA TYR A 103 12.78 13.29 18.11
C TYR A 103 11.83 12.13 18.40
N THR A 104 12.28 10.92 18.07
CA THR A 104 11.53 9.71 18.39
C THR A 104 11.53 9.48 19.90
N LYS A 105 10.36 9.23 20.50
CA LYS A 105 10.22 9.06 21.96
C LYS A 105 11.08 7.95 22.56
N LYS A 106 11.35 6.89 21.79
CA LYS A 106 12.10 5.71 22.25
C LYS A 106 13.60 5.83 22.00
N THR A 107 14.00 6.07 20.75
CA THR A 107 15.41 6.07 20.34
C THR A 107 16.08 7.43 20.49
N LYS A 108 15.30 8.51 20.68
CA LYS A 108 15.77 9.91 20.66
C LYS A 108 16.49 10.31 19.37
N GLU A 109 16.25 9.56 18.29
CA GLU A 109 16.78 9.91 16.97
C GLU A 109 15.94 11.03 16.35
N PRO A 110 16.57 11.91 15.55
CA PRO A 110 15.87 12.96 14.85
C PRO A 110 14.93 12.35 13.79
N ILE A 111 13.69 12.81 13.78
CA ILE A 111 12.71 12.42 12.78
C ILE A 111 13.00 13.22 11.51
N THR A 112 13.30 12.54 10.42
CA THR A 112 13.54 13.15 9.10
C THR A 112 12.37 12.96 8.13
N THR A 113 11.46 12.05 8.45
CA THR A 113 10.35 11.63 7.61
C THR A 113 9.13 12.55 7.79
N TYR A 114 8.06 12.08 8.42
CA TYR A 114 6.81 12.81 8.60
C TYR A 114 6.18 12.45 9.95
N ARG A 115 5.30 13.33 10.43
CA ARG A 115 4.44 13.03 11.59
C ARG A 115 2.99 12.98 11.18
N LEU A 116 2.23 12.11 11.83
CA LEU A 116 0.84 11.84 11.54
C LEU A 116 0.03 11.92 12.83
N GLN A 117 -1.08 12.64 12.79
CA GLN A 117 -2.09 12.61 13.83
C GLN A 117 -3.49 12.49 13.25
N THR A 118 -4.34 11.72 13.92
CA THR A 118 -5.76 11.60 13.57
C THR A 118 -6.63 12.07 14.73
N VAL A 119 -7.45 13.08 14.46
CA VAL A 119 -8.44 13.62 15.39
C VAL A 119 -9.82 13.14 14.96
N VAL A 120 -10.55 12.58 15.91
CA VAL A 120 -11.93 12.11 15.74
C VAL A 120 -12.76 12.71 16.87
N SER A 121 -13.68 13.60 16.52
CA SER A 121 -14.47 14.34 17.51
C SER A 121 -15.52 13.45 18.18
N LYS A 122 -15.61 13.49 19.52
CA LYS A 122 -16.69 12.83 20.27
C LYS A 122 -18.07 13.42 19.94
N LYS A 123 -18.15 14.74 19.73
CA LYS A 123 -19.40 15.45 19.49
C LYS A 123 -19.91 15.27 18.06
N ILE A 124 -19.02 15.33 17.07
CA ILE A 124 -19.39 15.32 15.65
C ILE A 124 -19.50 13.89 15.11
N VAL A 125 -18.64 12.97 15.56
CA VAL A 125 -18.54 11.63 14.96
C VAL A 125 -19.34 10.60 15.74
N SER A 126 -18.98 10.33 16.99
CA SER A 126 -19.70 9.36 17.83
C SER A 126 -19.28 9.47 19.29
N LYS A 127 -20.24 9.28 20.21
CA LYS A 127 -19.99 9.13 21.64
C LYS A 127 -19.20 7.85 21.94
N LEU A 128 -19.39 6.79 21.14
CA LEU A 128 -18.78 5.47 21.33
C LEU A 128 -17.27 5.49 21.02
N ALA A 129 -16.47 5.10 22.00
CA ALA A 129 -15.01 5.06 21.86
C ALA A 129 -14.54 4.03 20.82
N THR A 130 -15.24 2.89 20.72
CA THR A 130 -14.95 1.82 19.76
C THR A 130 -15.03 2.30 18.31
N VAL A 131 -16.09 3.05 17.98
CA VAL A 131 -16.28 3.68 16.66
C VAL A 131 -15.12 4.62 16.33
N ARG A 132 -14.78 5.54 17.26
CA ARG A 132 -13.66 6.48 17.05
C ARG A 132 -12.32 5.78 16.90
N ASN A 133 -12.06 4.75 17.71
CA ASN A 133 -10.82 3.97 17.65
C ASN A 133 -10.71 3.19 16.34
N ARG A 134 -11.81 2.63 15.84
CA ARG A 134 -11.85 1.98 14.53
C ARG A 134 -11.51 2.98 13.42
N ILE A 135 -12.13 4.16 13.42
CA ILE A 135 -11.82 5.24 12.45
C ILE A 135 -10.33 5.62 12.50
N LYS A 136 -9.77 5.88 13.70
CA LYS A 136 -8.34 6.20 13.87
C LYS A 136 -7.43 5.12 13.30
N ARG A 137 -7.72 3.85 13.58
CA ARG A 137 -6.94 2.71 13.07
C ARG A 137 -6.99 2.67 11.54
N ARG A 138 -8.20 2.76 10.96
CA ARG A 138 -8.39 2.73 9.51
C ARG A 138 -7.63 3.83 8.79
N ILE A 139 -7.72 5.08 9.26
CA ILE A 139 -6.97 6.20 8.66
C ILE A 139 -5.47 6.00 8.83
N ARG A 140 -5.01 5.58 10.01
CA ARG A 140 -3.59 5.35 10.26
C ARG A 140 -3.01 4.30 9.32
N GLU A 141 -3.71 3.17 9.15
CA GLU A 141 -3.27 2.14 8.22
C GLU A 141 -3.29 2.65 6.77
N ALA A 142 -4.33 3.39 6.34
CA ALA A 142 -4.40 3.92 4.97
C ALA A 142 -3.28 4.95 4.69
N ALA A 143 -3.01 5.84 5.65
CA ALA A 143 -1.92 6.81 5.60
C ALA A 143 -0.55 6.13 5.54
N ARG A 144 -0.39 4.99 6.22
CA ARG A 144 0.83 4.19 6.20
C ARG A 144 1.19 3.61 4.83
N TYR A 145 0.21 3.35 3.97
CA TYR A 145 0.47 2.95 2.57
C TYR A 145 0.80 4.14 1.68
N SER A 146 0.13 5.27 1.89
CA SER A 146 0.18 6.41 0.97
C SER A 146 1.32 7.38 1.27
N LEU A 147 1.57 7.70 2.54
CA LEU A 147 2.59 8.69 2.93
C LEU A 147 4.01 8.36 2.41
N PRO A 148 4.49 7.10 2.43
CA PRO A 148 5.78 6.77 1.84
C PRO A 148 5.85 6.98 0.32
N VAL A 149 4.72 6.91 -0.38
CA VAL A 149 4.66 6.94 -1.85
C VAL A 149 4.42 8.35 -2.37
N VAL A 150 3.44 9.07 -1.79
CA VAL A 150 2.98 10.38 -2.27
C VAL A 150 3.14 11.51 -1.25
N GLY A 151 3.50 11.18 -0.01
CA GLY A 151 3.77 12.17 1.03
C GLY A 151 5.11 12.88 0.82
N ARG A 152 5.25 14.03 1.46
CA ARG A 152 6.51 14.78 1.54
C ARG A 152 7.12 14.61 2.93
N ALA A 153 8.43 14.41 2.95
CA ALA A 153 9.22 14.48 4.17
C ALA A 153 9.17 15.90 4.76
N ARG A 154 9.47 16.03 6.06
CA ARG A 154 9.41 17.28 6.83
C ARG A 154 8.04 17.96 6.84
N HIS A 155 6.98 17.17 6.91
CA HIS A 155 5.60 17.66 7.02
C HIS A 155 4.83 16.96 8.14
N ASP A 156 3.95 17.73 8.77
CA ASP A 156 2.95 17.27 9.72
C ASP A 156 1.63 17.04 9.00
N TYR A 157 1.09 15.83 9.11
CA TYR A 157 -0.18 15.42 8.53
C TYR A 157 -1.25 15.27 9.63
N LEU A 158 -2.28 16.09 9.57
CA LEU A 158 -3.40 16.06 10.50
C LEU A 158 -4.69 15.66 9.78
N PHE A 159 -5.24 14.51 10.15
CA PHE A 159 -6.52 14.03 9.67
C PHE A 159 -7.64 14.39 10.65
N LEU A 160 -8.63 15.13 10.18
CA LEU A 160 -9.89 15.38 10.87
C LEU A 160 -10.95 14.47 10.28
N ALA A 161 -11.23 13.36 10.95
CA ALA A 161 -12.10 12.31 10.40
C ALA A 161 -13.59 12.64 10.53
N SER A 162 -14.36 12.25 9.52
CA SER A 162 -15.82 12.18 9.54
C SER A 162 -16.30 10.78 9.94
N LEU A 163 -17.60 10.64 10.21
CA LEU A 163 -18.23 9.35 10.52
C LEU A 163 -18.20 8.38 9.32
N ASN A 164 -18.19 8.89 8.10
CA ASN A 164 -18.27 8.09 6.87
C ASN A 164 -17.09 7.11 6.73
N VAL A 165 -15.93 7.43 7.33
CA VAL A 165 -14.75 6.54 7.38
C VAL A 165 -15.06 5.20 8.04
N TYR A 166 -16.02 5.15 8.98
CA TYR A 166 -16.36 3.93 9.67
C TYR A 166 -16.88 2.85 8.70
N ASN A 167 -17.73 3.25 7.75
CA ASN A 167 -18.39 2.35 6.81
C ASN A 167 -17.75 2.33 5.42
N ALA A 168 -16.91 3.31 5.07
CA ALA A 168 -16.25 3.37 3.77
C ALA A 168 -15.58 2.03 3.40
N PRO A 169 -15.70 1.55 2.15
CA PRO A 169 -14.90 0.44 1.64
C PRO A 169 -13.40 0.72 1.82
N TRP A 170 -12.63 -0.33 2.15
CA TRP A 170 -11.20 -0.17 2.43
C TRP A 170 -10.43 0.44 1.25
N LYS A 171 -10.69 -0.07 0.03
CA LYS A 171 -10.07 0.41 -1.21
C LYS A 171 -10.34 1.90 -1.44
N GLU A 172 -11.57 2.35 -1.25
CA GLU A 172 -11.95 3.76 -1.41
C GLU A 172 -11.27 4.65 -0.37
N LEU A 173 -11.16 4.20 0.88
CA LEU A 173 -10.42 4.94 1.91
C LEU A 173 -8.94 5.10 1.54
N CYS A 174 -8.28 4.04 1.06
CA CYS A 174 -6.89 4.11 0.61
C CYS A 174 -6.72 5.12 -0.53
N ILE A 175 -7.55 5.04 -1.57
CA ILE A 175 -7.52 5.96 -2.71
C ILE A 175 -7.78 7.40 -2.26
N ALA A 176 -8.74 7.62 -1.36
CA ALA A 176 -9.05 8.96 -0.86
C ALA A 176 -7.87 9.56 -0.08
N VAL A 177 -7.18 8.77 0.74
CA VAL A 177 -5.99 9.22 1.48
C VAL A 177 -4.82 9.49 0.54
N GLU A 178 -4.58 8.62 -0.43
CA GLU A 178 -3.54 8.80 -1.45
C GLU A 178 -3.78 10.07 -2.28
N ASN A 179 -4.98 10.22 -2.86
CA ASN A 179 -5.36 11.39 -3.65
C ASN A 179 -5.28 12.70 -2.85
N ALA A 180 -5.72 12.68 -1.58
CA ALA A 180 -5.62 13.86 -0.73
C ALA A 180 -4.16 14.21 -0.44
N THR A 181 -3.34 13.23 -0.07
CA THR A 181 -1.93 13.42 0.31
C THR A 181 -1.06 13.84 -0.87
N GLY A 182 -1.29 13.26 -2.06
CA GLY A 182 -0.57 13.60 -3.28
C GLY A 182 -1.02 14.91 -3.93
N ASN A 183 -2.02 15.60 -3.37
CA ASN A 183 -2.56 16.81 -3.98
C ASN A 183 -1.53 17.95 -3.97
N PRO A 184 -1.10 18.48 -5.14
CA PRO A 184 -0.10 19.54 -5.19
C PRO A 184 -0.50 20.83 -4.46
N LYS A 185 -1.81 21.09 -4.28
CA LYS A 185 -2.31 22.27 -3.56
C LYS A 185 -1.88 22.29 -2.08
N LEU A 186 -1.58 21.13 -1.49
CA LEU A 186 -1.10 21.04 -0.10
C LEU A 186 0.33 21.55 0.08
N TYR A 187 1.09 21.62 -0.99
CA TYR A 187 2.52 21.92 -0.94
C TYR A 187 2.91 23.13 -1.78
N LYS A 188 1.92 23.91 -2.25
CA LYS A 188 2.22 25.20 -2.86
C LYS A 188 2.87 26.07 -1.79
N THR A 189 4.16 26.31 -1.99
CA THR A 189 5.00 27.09 -1.11
C THR A 189 4.43 28.49 -1.00
N TRP A 190 4.13 28.90 0.22
CA TRP A 190 4.20 30.31 0.56
C TRP A 190 5.69 30.62 0.53
N ASN A 191 6.12 31.49 -0.39
CA ASN A 191 7.46 32.07 -0.32
C ASN A 191 7.52 32.81 1.02
N TYR A 192 8.08 32.15 2.04
CA TYR A 192 8.47 32.84 3.26
C TYR A 192 9.71 33.66 2.88
N ILE A 193 9.47 34.93 2.58
CA ILE A 193 10.48 36.00 2.58
C ILE A 193 10.98 36.17 4.02
#